data_AF-A0A4Q2V7G8-F1
#
_entry.id   AF-A0A4Q2V7G8-F1
#
_cell.length_a   1.000
_cell.length_b   1.000
_cell.length_c   1.000
_cell.angle_alpha   90.00
_cell.angle_beta   90.00
_cell.angle_gamma   90.00
#
_symmetry.space_group_name_H-M   'P 1'
#
loop_
_entity.id
_entity.type
_entity.pdbx_description
1 polymer ?
#
loop_
_entity_poly.entity_id
_entity_poly.type
_entity_poly.pdbx_seq_one_letter_code
_entity_poly.pdbx_strand_id
1 'polypeptide(L)'
;MFQARLNSTSRALINSQRSSKLSLNLRRFSASPSHLQRLPVQISGQGSGTIQNISVKDKPYTFSTDTYKVIGGQDSHPSPVAYALASLSSCNQVTGALVAKDHGLTLGKWRVLVEGQLPTAVLVGGEQGNPNWESVDLEVNVQTSAEDAAFEHFVAEVERRCPITQLFKRSGVAYKSKWINEPL
;
A
#
# COMPACT_ATOMS: atom_id res chain seq x y z
N MET A 1 -18.94 53.38 65.52
CA MET A 1 -18.57 54.22 64.34
C MET A 1 -19.36 53.74 63.13
N PHE A 2 -19.66 54.65 62.19
CA PHE A 2 -20.60 54.47 61.07
C PHE A 2 -19.94 53.95 59.77
N GLN A 3 -20.80 53.64 58.78
CA GLN A 3 -20.59 53.45 57.32
C GLN A 3 -20.58 51.99 56.82
N ALA A 4 -21.22 51.63 55.69
CA ALA A 4 -22.21 52.29 54.81
C ALA A 4 -23.05 51.21 54.06
N ARG A 5 -24.39 51.32 53.99
CA ARG A 5 -25.21 51.73 52.80
C ARG A 5 -24.77 51.09 51.46
N LEU A 6 -25.59 50.19 50.87
CA LEU A 6 -26.61 50.44 49.81
C LEU A 6 -25.97 50.89 48.47
N ASN A 7 -26.28 50.34 47.28
CA ASN A 7 -27.59 50.03 46.68
C ASN A 7 -27.44 49.07 45.46
N SER A 8 -28.43 48.25 45.10
CA SER A 8 -29.38 48.41 43.97
C SER A 8 -28.75 48.37 42.55
N THR A 9 -29.28 47.72 41.51
CA THR A 9 -30.63 47.18 41.22
C THR A 9 -30.56 45.64 41.04
N SER A 10 -31.41 44.84 40.37
CA SER A 10 -32.60 45.03 39.51
C SER A 10 -33.50 43.76 39.46
N ARG A 11 -34.41 43.65 38.48
CA ARG A 11 -35.24 42.46 38.16
C ARG A 11 -35.34 42.27 36.63
N ALA A 12 -35.42 41.01 36.19
CA ALA A 12 -36.06 40.62 34.93
C ALA A 12 -36.72 39.24 35.10
N LEU A 13 -37.80 38.97 34.34
CA LEU A 13 -38.74 37.88 34.58
C LEU A 13 -38.69 36.81 33.46
N ILE A 14 -38.91 35.55 33.88
CA ILE A 14 -39.75 34.51 33.24
C ILE A 14 -39.68 34.39 31.70
N ASN A 15 -39.28 33.21 31.21
CA ASN A 15 -40.17 32.48 30.29
C ASN A 15 -40.02 30.95 30.37
N SER A 16 -41.13 30.25 30.16
CA SER A 16 -41.22 28.78 30.21
C SER A 16 -41.54 28.22 28.82
N GLN A 17 -40.95 27.08 28.45
CA GLN A 17 -41.44 26.27 27.33
C GLN A 17 -41.41 24.79 27.65
N ARG A 18 -42.37 24.07 27.06
CA ARG A 18 -42.83 22.74 27.46
C ARG A 18 -42.73 21.78 26.28
N SER A 19 -42.32 20.55 26.57
CA SER A 19 -42.30 19.35 25.72
C SER A 19 -43.20 19.34 24.47
N SER A 20 -42.62 18.92 23.33
CA SER A 20 -43.30 17.95 22.46
C SER A 20 -42.30 16.86 22.02
N LYS A 21 -42.69 15.59 22.17
CA LYS A 21 -41.93 14.44 21.67
C LYS A 21 -42.53 14.02 20.33
N LEU A 22 -41.79 14.14 19.23
CA LEU A 22 -42.06 13.36 18.02
C LEU A 22 -41.09 12.18 17.96
N SER A 23 -41.64 10.97 18.07
CA SER A 23 -40.93 9.72 17.82
C SER A 23 -41.10 9.27 16.36
N LEU A 24 -40.15 8.45 15.90
CA LEU A 24 -40.13 7.74 14.60
C LEU A 24 -39.91 8.67 13.38
N ASN A 25 -38.80 8.53 12.65
CA ASN A 25 -38.52 7.27 11.96
C ASN A 25 -37.02 6.91 11.85
N LEU A 26 -36.72 5.67 12.19
CA LEU A 26 -35.49 4.98 11.81
C LEU A 26 -35.46 4.80 10.29
N ARG A 27 -34.71 5.65 9.59
CA ARG A 27 -34.11 5.31 8.29
C ARG A 27 -32.60 5.48 8.33
N ARG A 28 -31.95 4.64 9.13
CA ARG A 28 -30.56 4.22 8.83
C ARG A 28 -30.62 3.41 7.54
N PHE A 29 -30.66 4.11 6.41
CA PHE A 29 -30.46 3.47 5.11
C PHE A 29 -29.07 2.83 5.10
N SER A 30 -29.07 1.56 4.75
CA SER A 30 -27.92 0.69 4.47
C SER A 30 -26.72 1.42 3.86
N ALA A 31 -25.80 1.88 4.70
CA ALA A 31 -24.40 2.05 4.31
C ALA A 31 -23.80 0.64 4.29
N SER A 32 -23.82 -0.01 3.12
CA SER A 32 -23.24 -1.34 2.94
C SER A 32 -21.76 -1.31 3.33
N PRO A 33 -21.24 -2.30 4.10
CA PRO A 33 -19.82 -2.34 4.52
C PRO A 33 -18.80 -2.46 3.37
N SER A 34 -19.24 -2.52 2.11
CA SER A 34 -18.40 -2.72 0.91
C SER A 34 -17.34 -1.63 0.66
N HIS A 35 -17.37 -0.51 1.39
CA HIS A 35 -16.30 0.50 1.40
C HIS A 35 -15.16 0.14 2.37
N LEU A 36 -15.42 -0.65 3.42
CA LEU A 36 -14.39 -1.14 4.35
C LEU A 36 -13.63 -2.37 3.81
N GLN A 37 -14.12 -2.97 2.73
CA GLN A 37 -13.55 -4.18 2.11
C GLN A 37 -12.66 -3.89 0.88
N ARG A 38 -12.45 -2.62 0.53
CA ARG A 38 -11.71 -2.22 -0.68
C ARG A 38 -10.83 -1.01 -0.40
N LEU A 39 -9.55 -1.10 -0.76
CA LEU A 39 -8.62 0.02 -0.75
C LEU A 39 -8.51 0.59 -2.17
N PRO A 40 -9.15 1.73 -2.49
CA PRO A 40 -8.99 2.36 -3.79
C PRO A 40 -7.58 2.96 -3.92
N VAL A 41 -6.88 2.60 -4.99
CA VAL A 41 -5.61 3.21 -5.39
C VAL A 41 -5.81 3.89 -6.73
N GLN A 42 -5.48 5.18 -6.83
CA GLN A 42 -5.57 5.95 -8.06
C GLN A 42 -4.28 6.76 -8.21
N ILE A 43 -3.70 6.69 -9.41
CA ILE A 43 -2.55 7.50 -9.82
C ILE A 43 -2.92 8.38 -11.02
N SER A 44 -2.13 9.43 -11.25
CA SER A 44 -2.19 10.26 -12.46
C SER A 44 -0.77 10.59 -12.90
N GLY A 45 -0.47 10.39 -14.18
CA GLY A 45 0.85 10.61 -14.78
C GLY A 45 0.81 11.64 -15.91
N GLN A 46 1.82 12.51 -15.98
CA GLN A 46 2.01 13.48 -17.07
C GLN A 46 3.50 13.55 -17.45
N GLY A 47 3.83 13.67 -18.73
CA GLY A 47 5.20 13.48 -19.20
C GLY A 47 5.43 13.81 -20.67
N SER A 48 6.68 13.68 -21.12
CA SER A 48 7.11 13.85 -22.50
C SER A 48 8.31 12.95 -22.80
N GLY A 49 8.40 12.44 -24.04
CA GLY A 49 9.36 11.40 -24.39
C GLY A 49 9.14 10.15 -23.54
N THR A 50 10.21 9.65 -22.91
CA THR A 50 10.19 8.51 -21.98
C THR A 50 9.92 8.89 -20.53
N ILE A 51 9.93 10.19 -20.20
CA ILE A 51 9.86 10.68 -18.81
C ILE A 51 8.42 10.99 -18.42
N GLN A 52 7.98 10.49 -17.27
CA GLN A 52 6.67 10.80 -16.69
C GLN A 52 6.78 11.13 -15.20
N ASN A 53 6.11 12.20 -14.77
CA ASN A 53 5.88 12.52 -13.37
C ASN A 53 4.51 11.95 -12.94
N ILE A 54 4.49 11.20 -11.85
CA ILE A 54 3.34 10.46 -11.34
C ILE A 54 2.97 10.97 -9.95
N SER A 55 1.69 11.20 -9.74
CA SER A 55 1.09 11.53 -8.45
C SER A 55 0.14 10.42 -8.00
N VAL A 56 0.04 10.20 -6.68
CA VAL A 56 -0.97 9.31 -6.09
C VAL A 56 -2.07 10.19 -5.51
N LYS A 57 -3.34 9.89 -5.82
CA LYS A 57 -4.48 10.67 -5.36
C LYS A 57 -4.53 10.72 -3.83
N ASP A 58 -4.82 11.91 -3.30
CA ASP A 58 -4.92 12.20 -1.87
C ASP A 58 -3.65 11.82 -1.08
N LYS A 59 -2.46 11.97 -1.72
CA LYS A 59 -1.13 11.81 -1.12
C LYS A 59 -0.23 13.01 -1.45
N PRO A 60 0.72 13.37 -0.57
CA PRO A 60 1.58 14.54 -0.75
C PRO A 60 2.80 14.28 -1.64
N TYR A 61 3.07 13.02 -1.99
CA TYR A 61 4.26 12.61 -2.73
C TYR A 61 3.99 12.39 -4.22
N THR A 62 5.00 12.69 -5.01
CA THR A 62 5.12 12.32 -6.43
C THR A 62 6.38 11.49 -6.63
N PHE A 63 6.46 10.78 -7.74
CA PHE A 63 7.65 10.09 -8.20
C PHE A 63 7.70 10.13 -9.73
N SER A 64 8.86 9.85 -10.30
CA SER A 64 9.10 9.99 -11.73
C SER A 64 9.65 8.71 -12.32
N THR A 65 9.25 8.39 -13.54
CA THR A 65 9.75 7.26 -14.32
C THR A 65 10.46 7.77 -15.55
N ASP A 66 11.51 7.07 -15.99
CA ASP A 66 12.17 7.24 -17.29
C ASP A 66 12.40 5.82 -17.86
N THR A 67 13.41 5.60 -18.70
CA THR A 67 13.89 4.27 -19.03
C THR A 67 15.39 4.28 -19.35
N TYR A 68 15.97 3.11 -19.59
CA TYR A 68 17.38 2.96 -19.88
C TYR A 68 17.76 3.58 -21.23
N LYS A 69 18.98 4.12 -21.33
CA LYS A 69 19.53 4.71 -22.57
C LYS A 69 19.48 3.78 -23.78
N VAL A 70 19.70 2.48 -23.56
CA VAL A 70 19.67 1.45 -24.62
C VAL A 70 18.29 1.31 -25.30
N ILE A 71 17.21 1.77 -24.66
CA ILE A 71 15.85 1.79 -25.22
C ILE A 71 15.26 3.21 -25.30
N GLY A 72 16.14 4.20 -25.52
CA GLY A 72 15.76 5.58 -25.86
C GLY A 72 15.46 6.51 -24.69
N GLY A 73 15.59 6.06 -23.44
CA GLY A 73 15.45 6.91 -22.26
C GLY A 73 16.69 7.72 -21.93
N GLN A 74 16.59 8.58 -20.91
CA GLN A 74 17.75 9.35 -20.43
C GLN A 74 18.47 8.67 -19.26
N ASP A 75 17.91 7.57 -18.73
CA ASP A 75 18.36 6.90 -17.49
C ASP A 75 18.42 7.90 -16.30
N SER A 76 17.50 8.86 -16.30
CA SER A 76 17.40 9.96 -15.32
C SER A 76 16.57 9.61 -14.10
N HIS A 77 15.67 8.62 -14.24
CA HIS A 77 14.77 8.11 -13.21
C HIS A 77 14.58 6.60 -13.41
N PRO A 78 14.12 5.84 -12.41
CA PRO A 78 13.97 4.39 -12.54
C PRO A 78 12.97 4.01 -13.63
N SER A 79 13.23 2.90 -14.31
CA SER A 79 12.34 2.38 -15.36
C SER A 79 11.03 1.83 -14.78
N PRO A 80 9.89 1.87 -15.51
CA PRO A 80 8.65 1.21 -15.10
C PRO A 80 8.82 -0.28 -14.77
N VAL A 81 9.72 -0.97 -15.47
CA VAL A 81 10.01 -2.39 -15.23
C VAL A 81 10.80 -2.59 -13.92
N ALA A 82 11.73 -1.70 -13.58
CA ALA A 82 12.37 -1.68 -12.26
C ALA A 82 11.36 -1.34 -11.15
N TYR A 83 10.44 -0.38 -11.38
CA TYR A 83 9.35 -0.07 -10.45
C TYR A 83 8.43 -1.27 -10.22
N ALA A 84 8.16 -2.10 -11.24
CA ALA A 84 7.38 -3.33 -11.07
C ALA A 84 8.08 -4.33 -10.12
N LEU A 85 9.38 -4.58 -10.30
CA LEU A 85 10.14 -5.46 -9.40
C LEU A 85 10.31 -4.85 -7.99
N ALA A 86 10.50 -3.52 -7.89
CA ALA A 86 10.52 -2.81 -6.61
C ALA A 86 9.17 -2.90 -5.87
N SER A 87 8.04 -2.91 -6.61
CA SER A 87 6.71 -3.15 -6.03
C SER A 87 6.56 -4.58 -5.51
N LEU A 88 7.13 -5.59 -6.20
CA LEU A 88 7.14 -6.97 -5.72
C LEU A 88 7.96 -7.09 -4.42
N SER A 89 9.17 -6.54 -4.39
CA SER A 89 10.03 -6.50 -3.21
C SER A 89 9.33 -5.85 -2.01
N SER A 90 8.94 -4.58 -2.14
CA SER A 90 8.35 -3.81 -1.05
C SER A 90 6.96 -4.31 -0.61
N CYS A 91 6.16 -4.86 -1.52
CA CYS A 91 4.84 -5.41 -1.15
C CYS A 91 4.96 -6.70 -0.33
N ASN A 92 5.99 -7.53 -0.55
CA ASN A 92 6.24 -8.68 0.32
C ASN A 92 6.67 -8.24 1.73
N GLN A 93 7.47 -7.19 1.87
CA GLN A 93 7.81 -6.61 3.19
C GLN A 93 6.58 -6.04 3.91
N VAL A 94 5.74 -5.26 3.22
CA VAL A 94 4.48 -4.72 3.78
C VAL A 94 3.53 -5.85 4.20
N THR A 95 3.39 -6.88 3.36
CA THR A 95 2.54 -8.03 3.68
C THR A 95 3.12 -8.85 4.83
N GLY A 96 4.45 -8.99 4.90
CA GLY A 96 5.19 -9.56 6.02
C GLY A 96 4.86 -8.87 7.35
N ALA A 97 4.87 -7.54 7.40
CA ALA A 97 4.50 -6.81 8.61
C ALA A 97 3.05 -7.08 9.06
N LEU A 98 2.12 -7.30 8.12
CA LEU A 98 0.73 -7.66 8.44
C LEU A 98 0.63 -9.09 8.99
N VAL A 99 1.25 -10.08 8.31
CA VAL A 99 1.23 -11.49 8.75
C VAL A 99 1.96 -11.66 10.07
N ALA A 100 3.13 -11.07 10.26
CA ALA A 100 3.86 -11.15 11.53
C ALA A 100 3.02 -10.62 12.71
N LYS A 101 2.30 -9.50 12.51
CA LYS A 101 1.39 -8.95 13.52
C LYS A 101 0.24 -9.91 13.85
N ASP A 102 -0.40 -10.50 12.84
CA ASP A 102 -1.49 -11.46 13.03
C ASP A 102 -1.05 -12.73 13.80
N HIS A 103 0.22 -13.11 13.66
CA HIS A 103 0.81 -14.31 14.25
C HIS A 103 1.71 -14.05 15.49
N GLY A 104 1.78 -12.80 15.98
CA GLY A 104 2.58 -12.45 17.17
C GLY A 104 4.10 -12.50 16.99
N LEU A 105 4.58 -12.49 15.74
CA LEU A 105 6.02 -12.57 15.41
C LEU A 105 6.68 -11.19 15.46
N THR A 106 7.93 -11.15 15.92
CA THR A 106 8.81 -9.99 15.78
C THR A 106 9.59 -10.09 14.48
N LEU A 107 9.69 -8.98 13.75
CA LEU A 107 10.51 -8.84 12.54
C LEU A 107 11.59 -7.79 12.74
N GLY A 108 12.78 -8.05 12.19
CA GLY A 108 13.91 -7.12 12.17
C GLY A 108 14.18 -6.58 10.77
N LYS A 109 15.46 -6.62 10.35
CA LYS A 109 15.89 -6.18 9.03
C LYS A 109 15.35 -7.09 7.92
N TRP A 110 15.22 -6.49 6.74
CA TRP A 110 14.90 -7.16 5.49
C TRP A 110 16.00 -6.86 4.47
N ARG A 111 16.39 -7.86 3.69
CA ARG A 111 17.24 -7.73 2.51
C ARG A 111 16.58 -8.51 1.38
N VAL A 112 16.20 -7.82 0.31
CA VAL A 112 15.45 -8.41 -0.80
C VAL A 112 16.21 -8.19 -2.10
N LEU A 113 16.43 -9.27 -2.85
CA LEU A 113 16.90 -9.25 -4.23
C LEU A 113 15.75 -9.71 -5.12
N VAL A 114 15.55 -9.01 -6.25
CA VAL A 114 14.60 -9.42 -7.28
C VAL A 114 15.30 -9.33 -8.62
N GLU A 115 15.36 -10.46 -9.32
CA GLU A 115 15.89 -10.55 -10.67
C GLU A 115 14.74 -10.89 -11.62
N GLY A 116 14.76 -10.33 -12.83
CA GLY A 116 13.70 -10.55 -13.81
C GLY A 116 14.21 -10.40 -15.23
N GLN A 117 13.78 -11.29 -16.12
CA GLN A 117 14.19 -11.32 -17.53
C GLN A 117 13.02 -10.88 -18.42
N LEU A 118 13.30 -10.00 -19.39
CA LEU A 118 12.33 -9.48 -20.36
C LEU A 118 12.74 -9.87 -21.78
N PRO A 119 11.79 -10.28 -22.63
CA PRO A 119 12.06 -10.65 -24.02
C PRO A 119 12.32 -9.39 -24.85
N THR A 120 13.59 -9.00 -24.98
CA THR A 120 14.00 -7.77 -25.69
C THR A 120 13.66 -7.80 -27.17
N ALA A 121 13.60 -8.98 -27.81
CA ALA A 121 13.12 -9.16 -29.17
C ALA A 121 11.67 -8.66 -29.35
N VAL A 122 10.80 -8.89 -28.36
CA VAL A 122 9.41 -8.39 -28.36
C VAL A 122 9.36 -6.93 -27.92
N LEU A 123 9.97 -6.59 -26.78
CA LEU A 123 9.89 -5.25 -26.18
C LEU A 123 10.59 -4.15 -27.01
N VAL A 124 11.72 -4.47 -27.64
CA VAL A 124 12.59 -3.52 -28.34
C VAL A 124 12.61 -3.79 -29.84
N GLY A 125 12.66 -5.06 -30.24
CA GLY A 125 12.62 -5.46 -31.66
C GLY A 125 11.23 -5.38 -32.29
N GLY A 126 10.16 -5.37 -31.49
CA GLY A 126 8.77 -5.34 -31.98
C GLY A 126 8.29 -6.67 -32.58
N GLU A 127 8.98 -7.78 -32.31
CA GLU A 127 8.58 -9.11 -32.75
C GLU A 127 7.25 -9.55 -32.12
N GLN A 128 6.50 -10.39 -32.83
CA GLN A 128 5.27 -10.98 -32.30
C GLN A 128 5.61 -12.05 -31.25
N GLY A 129 5.08 -11.91 -30.04
CA GLY A 129 5.35 -12.86 -28.96
C GLY A 129 4.67 -12.46 -27.65
N ASN A 130 5.09 -13.08 -26.55
CA ASN A 130 4.67 -12.72 -25.20
C ASN A 130 5.55 -11.55 -24.70
N PRO A 131 5.02 -10.35 -24.41
CA PRO A 131 5.79 -9.22 -23.89
C PRO A 131 5.97 -9.27 -22.36
N ASN A 132 5.40 -10.26 -21.68
CA ASN A 132 5.57 -10.43 -20.23
C ASN A 132 7.01 -10.88 -19.88
N TRP A 133 7.35 -10.80 -18.60
CA TRP A 133 8.57 -11.40 -18.05
C TRP A 133 8.68 -12.89 -18.41
N GLU A 134 9.89 -13.33 -18.77
CA GLU A 134 10.19 -14.75 -19.01
C GLU A 134 10.38 -15.48 -17.68
N SER A 135 11.22 -14.92 -16.80
CA SER A 135 11.38 -15.35 -15.41
C SER A 135 11.40 -14.17 -14.44
N VAL A 136 11.00 -14.43 -13.19
CA VAL A 136 11.24 -13.55 -12.04
C VAL A 136 11.61 -14.41 -10.84
N ASP A 137 12.78 -14.14 -10.27
CA ASP A 137 13.31 -14.85 -9.10
C ASP A 137 13.41 -13.85 -7.92
N LEU A 138 12.71 -14.15 -6.82
CA LEU A 138 12.67 -13.34 -5.59
C LEU A 138 13.48 -14.01 -4.47
N GLU A 139 14.53 -13.38 -3.97
CA GLU A 139 15.17 -13.79 -2.72
C GLU A 139 14.85 -12.79 -1.60
N VAL A 140 14.31 -13.30 -0.48
CA VAL A 140 14.08 -12.53 0.74
C VAL A 140 14.88 -13.13 1.88
N ASN A 141 15.75 -12.31 2.48
CA ASN A 141 16.36 -12.58 3.77
C ASN A 141 15.66 -11.66 4.78
N VAL A 142 15.13 -12.22 5.87
CA VAL A 142 14.39 -11.45 6.88
C VAL A 142 14.72 -11.95 8.27
N GLN A 143 15.04 -11.03 9.17
CA GLN A 143 15.22 -11.36 10.58
C GLN A 143 13.87 -11.62 11.26
N THR A 144 13.66 -12.77 11.90
CA THR A 144 12.38 -13.08 12.58
C THR A 144 12.56 -13.78 13.94
N SER A 145 11.53 -13.70 14.78
CA SER A 145 11.42 -14.51 15.99
C SER A 145 10.73 -15.88 15.76
N ALA A 146 10.56 -16.30 14.50
CA ALA A 146 9.87 -17.54 14.17
C ALA A 146 10.84 -18.73 14.15
N GLU A 147 10.44 -19.84 14.77
CA GLU A 147 11.05 -21.15 14.56
C GLU A 147 10.63 -21.72 13.19
N ASP A 148 11.37 -22.68 12.65
CA ASP A 148 11.28 -23.14 11.25
C ASP A 148 9.84 -23.37 10.74
N ALA A 149 9.02 -24.15 11.44
CA ALA A 149 7.64 -24.42 11.05
C ALA A 149 6.73 -23.17 11.09
N ALA A 150 6.98 -22.25 12.01
CA ALA A 150 6.28 -20.97 12.08
C ALA A 150 6.77 -20.00 10.98
N PHE A 151 8.05 -20.08 10.60
CA PHE A 151 8.63 -19.32 9.50
C PHE A 151 8.08 -19.78 8.14
N GLU A 152 8.01 -21.09 7.89
CA GLU A 152 7.39 -21.65 6.68
C GLU A 152 5.92 -21.20 6.56
N HIS A 153 5.17 -21.23 7.66
CA HIS A 153 3.79 -20.74 7.68
C HIS A 153 3.69 -19.23 7.42
N PHE A 154 4.57 -18.42 8.02
CA PHE A 154 4.68 -16.99 7.77
C PHE A 154 4.93 -16.70 6.29
N VAL A 155 5.92 -17.35 5.68
CA VAL A 155 6.24 -17.22 4.25
C VAL A 155 5.04 -17.58 3.37
N ALA A 156 4.40 -18.72 3.63
CA ALA A 156 3.24 -19.17 2.87
C ALA A 156 2.08 -18.17 2.93
N GLU A 157 1.77 -17.62 4.11
CA GLU A 157 0.73 -16.60 4.27
C GLU A 157 1.10 -15.26 3.62
N VAL A 158 2.37 -14.83 3.67
CA VAL A 158 2.84 -13.63 2.99
C VAL A 158 2.64 -13.76 1.47
N GLU A 159 3.09 -14.86 0.86
CA GLU A 159 2.94 -15.05 -0.58
C GLU A 159 1.50 -15.27 -1.03
N ARG A 160 0.65 -15.86 -0.17
CA ARG A 160 -0.78 -16.03 -0.45
C ARG A 160 -1.54 -14.70 -0.40
N ARG A 161 -1.17 -13.80 0.52
CA ARG A 161 -1.85 -12.51 0.73
C ARG A 161 -1.30 -11.37 -0.12
N CYS A 162 0.00 -11.40 -0.49
CA CYS A 162 0.65 -10.30 -1.19
C CYS A 162 0.05 -10.13 -2.61
N PRO A 163 -0.64 -9.01 -2.91
CA PRO A 163 -1.32 -8.84 -4.19
C PRO A 163 -0.33 -8.78 -5.36
N ILE A 164 0.89 -8.29 -5.15
CA ILE A 164 1.91 -8.23 -6.21
C ILE A 164 2.53 -9.60 -6.45
N THR A 165 2.85 -10.40 -5.42
CA THR A 165 3.26 -11.80 -5.61
C THR A 165 2.20 -12.60 -6.36
N GLN A 166 0.91 -12.39 -6.05
CA GLN A 166 -0.19 -13.00 -6.78
C GLN A 166 -0.29 -12.49 -8.23
N LEU A 167 -0.06 -11.19 -8.49
CA LEU A 167 -0.03 -10.63 -9.85
C LEU A 167 1.06 -11.29 -10.70
N PHE A 168 2.29 -11.40 -10.19
CA PHE A 168 3.38 -12.08 -10.91
C PHE A 168 3.06 -13.56 -11.12
N LYS A 169 2.77 -14.33 -10.06
CA LYS A 169 2.46 -15.78 -10.16
C LYS A 169 1.29 -16.09 -11.12
N ARG A 170 0.32 -15.19 -11.28
CA ARG A 170 -0.85 -15.38 -12.17
C ARG A 170 -0.65 -14.85 -13.59
N SER A 171 0.46 -14.18 -13.87
CA SER A 171 0.76 -13.61 -15.20
C SER A 171 1.31 -14.63 -16.21
N GLY A 172 1.69 -15.83 -15.75
CA GLY A 172 2.29 -16.89 -16.58
C GLY A 172 3.82 -16.83 -16.70
N VAL A 173 4.48 -15.86 -16.06
CA VAL A 173 5.95 -15.84 -15.89
C VAL A 173 6.45 -17.06 -15.12
N ALA A 174 7.67 -17.53 -15.42
CA ALA A 174 8.38 -18.49 -14.57
C ALA A 174 8.81 -17.82 -13.25
N TYR A 175 7.91 -17.80 -12.27
CA TYR A 175 8.14 -17.22 -10.96
C TYR A 175 8.80 -18.22 -10.00
N LYS A 176 9.86 -17.79 -9.29
CA LYS A 176 10.39 -18.50 -8.11
C LYS A 176 10.58 -17.54 -6.95
N SER A 177 10.57 -18.11 -5.75
CA SER A 177 10.92 -17.39 -4.52
C SER A 177 11.75 -18.26 -3.59
N LYS A 178 12.61 -17.61 -2.82
CA LYS A 178 13.48 -18.21 -1.80
C LYS A 178 13.45 -17.30 -0.57
N TRP A 179 13.15 -17.87 0.58
CA TRP A 179 13.05 -17.15 1.85
C TRP A 179 14.08 -17.71 2.83
N ILE A 180 14.80 -16.81 3.50
CA ILE A 180 15.84 -17.11 4.49
C ILE A 180 15.45 -16.44 5.80
N ASN A 181 15.32 -17.25 6.86
CA ASN A 181 15.13 -16.79 8.23
C ASN A 181 16.50 -16.37 8.78
N GLU A 182 16.71 -15.07 8.99
CA GLU A 182 17.90 -14.56 9.69
C GLU A 182 17.59 -14.46 11.21
N PRO A 183 18.59 -14.63 12.11
CA PRO A 183 18.41 -14.32 13.53
C PRO A 183 18.12 -12.83 13.74
N LEU A 184 17.29 -12.47 14.74
CA LEU A 184 17.03 -11.09 15.16
C LEU A 184 18.27 -10.38 15.73
#